data_AF-A0A7K3AHD0-F1
#
_entry.id   AF-A0A7K3AHD0-F1
#
_cell.length_a   1.000
_cell.length_b   1.000
_cell.length_c   1.000
_cell.angle_alpha   90.00
_cell.angle_beta   90.00
_cell.angle_gamma   90.00
#
_symmetry.space_group_name_H-M   'P 1'
#
loop_
_entity.id
_entity.type
_entity.pdbx_description
1 polymer ?
#
loop_
_entity_poly.entity_id
_entity_poly.type
_entity_poly.pdbx_seq_one_letter_code
_entity_poly.pdbx_strand_id
1 'polypeptide(L)'
;MKSGSNAKAFFVSIALTSLLGCSMADAEGSDGLPSGGASTSFAAADQAQKVSSEIRDVFGIKGKASVTGPGVSECGKDPDKYFRIFHPWSFTPKSPEKLGAVMERLKGELPKRGWKVVEYGPDGSKNKNVRLTADNDEKRHSVKIWHYAKRNPPKLGLMVVSGCYQVPDGEKVHRF
;
A
#
# COMPACT_ATOMS: atom_id res chain seq x y z
N MET A 1 19.19 79.95 41.43
CA MET A 1 19.92 78.81 42.01
C MET A 1 19.13 77.53 41.74
N LYS A 2 19.85 76.41 41.50
CA LYS A 2 19.44 75.09 40.94
C LYS A 2 19.23 75.13 39.42
N SER A 3 20.17 74.79 38.53
CA SER A 3 21.09 73.62 38.39
C SER A 3 20.34 72.27 38.45
N GLY A 4 20.37 71.40 37.43
CA GLY A 4 21.13 71.44 36.18
C GLY A 4 20.94 70.21 35.27
N SER A 5 21.77 70.23 34.23
CA SER A 5 22.34 69.15 33.38
C SER A 5 21.51 68.32 32.39
N ASN A 6 22.00 68.42 31.16
CA ASN A 6 21.80 67.63 29.94
C ASN A 6 22.00 66.11 30.09
N ALA A 7 21.30 65.32 29.28
CA ALA A 7 21.82 64.05 28.75
C ALA A 7 21.12 63.64 27.45
N LYS A 8 21.85 62.87 26.66
CA LYS A 8 21.75 62.66 25.21
C LYS A 8 20.70 61.62 24.80
N ALA A 9 20.35 61.70 23.51
CA ALA A 9 19.55 60.77 22.72
C ALA A 9 19.86 59.29 22.94
N PHE A 10 18.86 58.43 22.74
CA PHE A 10 19.01 57.15 22.02
C PHE A 10 17.66 56.74 21.42
N PHE A 11 17.59 56.73 20.09
CA PHE A 11 16.58 55.98 19.34
C PHE A 11 16.94 54.50 19.48
N VAL A 12 16.06 53.71 20.10
CA VAL A 12 16.14 52.25 20.06
C VAL A 12 14.94 51.76 19.24
N SER A 13 15.19 51.54 17.95
CA SER A 13 14.32 50.76 17.08
C SER A 13 14.30 49.32 17.59
N ILE A 14 13.16 48.88 18.11
CA ILE A 14 12.92 47.46 18.39
C ILE A 14 12.66 46.77 17.05
N ALA A 15 13.73 46.22 16.45
CA ALA A 15 13.59 45.26 15.37
C ALA A 15 13.02 43.97 15.96
N LEU A 16 11.73 43.72 15.70
CA LEU A 16 11.08 42.46 16.02
C LEU A 16 11.63 41.39 15.06
N THR A 17 12.70 40.71 15.47
CA THR A 17 13.20 39.53 14.76
C THR A 17 12.18 38.42 14.92
N SER A 18 11.40 38.18 13.86
CA SER A 18 10.65 36.94 13.72
C SER A 18 11.65 35.78 13.76
N LEU A 19 11.74 35.10 14.90
CA LEU A 19 12.22 33.73 14.97
C LEU A 19 11.26 32.91 14.11
N LEU A 20 11.59 32.77 12.83
CA LEU A 20 11.16 31.62 12.05
C LEU A 20 11.77 30.42 12.76
N GLY A 21 10.99 29.85 13.68
CA GLY A 21 11.28 28.56 14.24
C GLY A 21 11.40 27.58 13.09
N CYS A 22 12.63 27.14 12.85
CA CYS A 22 12.92 25.97 12.04
C CYS A 22 12.28 24.76 12.74
N SER A 23 10.97 24.59 12.56
CA SER A 23 10.38 23.26 12.62
C SER A 23 11.07 22.47 11.51
N MET A 24 11.95 21.54 11.90
CA MET A 24 12.39 20.47 11.01
C MET A 24 11.11 19.76 10.57
N ALA A 25 10.62 20.11 9.38
CA ALA A 25 9.87 19.16 8.60
C ALA A 25 10.90 18.10 8.24
N ASP A 26 10.79 16.92 8.85
CA ASP A 26 11.48 15.73 8.38
C ASP A 26 11.04 15.50 6.93
N ALA A 27 11.81 16.07 6.01
CA ALA A 27 11.85 15.64 4.64
C ALA A 27 12.62 14.32 4.62
N GLU A 28 11.99 13.27 5.12
CA GLU A 28 12.42 11.88 4.93
C GLU A 28 12.01 11.47 3.51
N GLY A 29 13.00 10.97 2.76
CA GLY A 29 12.97 10.82 1.31
C GLY A 29 11.80 10.01 0.74
N SER A 30 11.53 10.28 -0.53
CA SER A 30 10.48 9.69 -1.37
C SER A 30 10.67 8.19 -1.70
N ASP A 31 11.36 7.42 -0.86
CA ASP A 31 11.72 6.01 -1.12
C ASP A 31 11.15 5.02 -0.08
N GLY A 32 10.27 5.48 0.82
CA GLY A 32 9.64 4.63 1.84
C GLY A 32 8.50 3.76 1.28
N LEU A 33 8.50 2.46 1.60
CA LEU A 33 7.33 1.60 1.39
C LEU A 33 6.09 2.24 2.05
N PRO A 34 4.90 2.18 1.41
CA PRO A 34 3.68 2.75 1.99
C PRO A 34 3.43 2.23 3.40
N SER A 35 3.05 3.12 4.33
CA SER A 35 2.73 2.72 5.70
C SER A 35 1.42 1.91 5.74
N GLY A 36 1.44 0.80 6.48
CA GLY A 36 0.25 0.04 6.86
C GLY A 36 -0.43 0.61 8.11
N GLY A 37 0.28 1.38 8.94
CA GLY A 37 -0.15 1.83 10.26
C GLY A 37 0.25 0.85 11.37
N ALA A 38 -0.40 0.93 12.53
CA ALA A 38 -0.16 0.01 13.64
C ALA A 38 -1.13 -1.18 13.59
N SER A 39 -0.64 -2.41 13.68
CA SER A 39 -1.47 -3.63 13.73
C SER A 39 -0.68 -4.86 14.19
N THR A 40 -1.35 -5.87 14.73
CA THR A 40 -0.76 -7.20 14.94
C THR A 40 -0.73 -7.99 13.62
N SER A 41 0.16 -8.97 13.50
CA SER A 41 0.29 -9.77 12.27
C SER A 41 -1.00 -10.51 11.89
N PHE A 42 -1.75 -11.00 12.88
CA PHE A 42 -3.03 -11.69 12.66
C PHE A 42 -4.12 -10.74 12.17
N ALA A 43 -4.31 -9.58 12.83
CA ALA A 43 -5.33 -8.61 12.42
C ALA A 43 -5.05 -8.04 11.02
N ALA A 44 -3.77 -7.78 10.72
CA ALA A 44 -3.35 -7.37 9.39
C ALA A 44 -3.62 -8.47 8.33
N ALA A 45 -3.43 -9.75 8.68
CA ALA A 45 -3.73 -10.86 7.78
C ALA A 45 -5.23 -11.02 7.51
N ASP A 46 -6.07 -10.91 8.53
CA ASP A 46 -7.52 -10.89 8.37
C ASP A 46 -7.96 -9.77 7.43
N GLN A 47 -7.36 -8.58 7.57
CA GLN A 47 -7.64 -7.46 6.68
C GLN A 47 -7.22 -7.75 5.24
N ALA A 48 -6.03 -8.31 5.01
CA ALA A 48 -5.58 -8.69 3.67
C ALA A 48 -6.47 -9.77 3.04
N GLN A 49 -7.02 -10.69 3.84
CA GLN A 49 -7.95 -11.71 3.36
C GLN A 49 -9.31 -11.11 2.96
N LYS A 50 -9.82 -10.14 3.72
CA LYS A 50 -11.04 -9.37 3.37
C LYS A 50 -10.84 -8.62 2.05
N VAL A 51 -9.74 -7.88 1.92
CA VAL A 51 -9.39 -7.15 0.69
C VAL A 51 -9.26 -8.09 -0.52
N SER A 52 -8.58 -9.24 -0.36
CA SER A 52 -8.52 -10.27 -1.42
C SER A 52 -9.90 -10.79 -1.84
N SER A 53 -10.80 -10.95 -0.89
CA SER A 53 -12.16 -11.45 -1.16
C SER A 53 -12.99 -10.43 -1.93
N GLU A 54 -12.90 -9.14 -1.59
CA GLU A 54 -13.57 -8.07 -2.33
C GLU A 54 -13.11 -8.00 -3.80
N ILE A 55 -11.81 -8.20 -4.07
CA ILE A 55 -11.28 -8.23 -5.44
C ILE A 55 -11.83 -9.43 -6.21
N ARG A 56 -11.95 -10.60 -5.56
CA ARG A 56 -12.54 -11.80 -6.17
C ARG A 56 -13.99 -11.56 -6.60
N ASP A 57 -14.76 -10.80 -5.82
CA ASP A 57 -16.16 -10.53 -6.11
C ASP A 57 -16.35 -9.71 -7.41
N VAL A 58 -15.32 -8.97 -7.84
CA VAL A 58 -15.29 -8.27 -9.14
C VAL A 58 -15.23 -9.25 -10.32
N PHE A 59 -14.74 -10.48 -10.14
CA PHE A 59 -14.56 -11.42 -11.26
C PHE A 59 -15.88 -11.75 -11.95
N GLY A 60 -16.99 -11.82 -11.21
CA GLY A 60 -18.33 -12.05 -11.75
C GLY A 60 -18.46 -13.33 -12.58
N ILE A 61 -17.64 -14.36 -12.30
CA ILE A 61 -17.72 -15.69 -12.92
C ILE A 61 -17.48 -16.79 -11.88
N LYS A 62 -18.02 -17.99 -12.12
CA LYS A 62 -17.83 -19.15 -11.24
C LYS A 62 -16.46 -19.82 -11.47
N GLY A 63 -15.85 -20.31 -10.40
CA GLY A 63 -14.56 -21.02 -10.45
C GLY A 63 -14.12 -21.50 -9.07
N LYS A 64 -12.89 -22.03 -9.00
CA LYS A 64 -12.24 -22.50 -7.77
C LYS A 64 -11.07 -21.59 -7.44
N ALA A 65 -11.06 -21.04 -6.23
CA ALA A 65 -9.88 -20.38 -5.67
C ALA A 65 -8.96 -21.42 -5.01
N SER A 66 -7.65 -21.22 -5.07
CA SER A 66 -6.72 -21.97 -4.22
C SER A 66 -6.94 -21.64 -2.75
N VAL A 67 -6.75 -22.63 -1.88
CA VAL A 67 -6.80 -22.43 -0.44
C VAL A 67 -5.39 -22.09 0.02
N THR A 68 -5.06 -20.80 0.02
CA THR A 68 -3.79 -20.26 0.50
C THR A 68 -4.10 -19.11 1.44
N GLY A 69 -3.49 -19.11 2.62
CA GLY A 69 -3.63 -18.02 3.58
C GLY A 69 -2.73 -16.84 3.24
N PRO A 70 -2.94 -15.68 3.89
CA PRO A 70 -1.93 -14.65 3.95
C PRO A 70 -0.65 -15.16 4.64
N GLY A 71 0.47 -14.52 4.37
CA GLY A 71 1.75 -14.74 5.06
C GLY A 71 2.40 -13.41 5.40
N VAL A 72 3.47 -13.48 6.21
CA VAL A 72 4.17 -12.30 6.72
C VAL A 72 5.54 -12.16 6.04
N SER A 73 5.87 -10.95 5.59
CA SER A 73 7.18 -10.64 5.02
C SER A 73 7.73 -9.33 5.57
N GLU A 74 9.03 -9.13 5.41
CA GLU A 74 9.74 -7.93 5.88
C GLU A 74 9.49 -6.74 4.97
N CYS A 75 9.56 -5.53 5.53
CA CYS A 75 9.44 -4.27 4.78
C CYS A 75 10.69 -3.38 4.85
N GLY A 76 11.89 -3.98 4.96
CA GLY A 76 13.16 -3.24 4.91
C GLY A 76 13.42 -2.34 6.11
N LYS A 77 12.66 -2.54 7.19
CA LYS A 77 12.81 -1.90 8.51
C LYS A 77 13.11 -2.99 9.55
N ASP A 78 13.28 -2.60 10.82
CA ASP A 78 13.46 -3.51 11.95
C ASP A 78 12.43 -4.68 11.88
N PRO A 79 12.86 -5.92 11.56
CA PRO A 79 11.97 -7.02 11.26
C PRO A 79 11.22 -7.56 12.50
N ASP A 80 11.64 -7.14 13.70
CA ASP A 80 10.97 -7.47 14.97
C ASP A 80 9.84 -6.48 15.30
N LYS A 81 9.84 -5.30 14.67
CA LYS A 81 8.84 -4.24 14.88
C LYS A 81 7.96 -3.98 13.67
N TYR A 82 8.45 -4.24 12.46
CA TYR A 82 7.79 -3.90 11.22
C TYR A 82 7.61 -5.11 10.30
N PHE A 83 6.46 -5.16 9.63
CA PHE A 83 6.12 -6.27 8.76
C PHE A 83 5.12 -5.84 7.68
N ARG A 84 4.94 -6.66 6.66
CA ARG A 84 3.83 -6.54 5.71
C ARG A 84 3.18 -7.89 5.50
N ILE A 85 1.92 -7.85 5.07
CA ILE A 85 1.19 -9.04 4.68
C ILE A 85 1.24 -9.20 3.17
N PHE A 86 1.45 -10.42 2.72
CA PHE A 86 1.20 -10.81 1.33
C PHE A 86 0.17 -11.94 1.32
N HIS A 87 -0.71 -11.97 0.34
CA HIS A 87 -1.72 -13.01 0.21
C HIS A 87 -1.76 -13.49 -1.24
N PRO A 88 -0.96 -14.53 -1.57
CA PRO A 88 -0.93 -15.10 -2.89
C PRO A 88 -2.05 -16.12 -3.02
N TRP A 89 -2.76 -16.12 -4.13
CA TRP A 89 -3.74 -17.16 -4.46
C TRP A 89 -3.97 -17.22 -5.97
N SER A 90 -4.71 -18.23 -6.41
CA SER A 90 -5.06 -18.40 -7.81
C SER A 90 -6.53 -18.74 -7.99
N PHE A 91 -7.08 -18.38 -9.14
CA PHE A 91 -8.47 -18.65 -9.51
C PHE A 91 -8.52 -19.42 -10.83
N THR A 92 -9.07 -20.63 -10.78
CA THR A 92 -9.34 -21.45 -11.96
C THR A 92 -10.82 -21.34 -12.29
N PRO A 93 -11.21 -20.73 -13.42
CA PRO A 93 -12.61 -20.54 -13.80
C PRO A 93 -13.24 -21.86 -14.27
N LYS A 94 -14.57 -21.96 -14.21
CA LYS A 94 -15.31 -23.01 -14.94
C LYS A 94 -15.32 -22.80 -16.46
N SER A 95 -15.11 -21.55 -16.89
CA SER A 95 -15.10 -21.07 -18.27
C SER A 95 -13.79 -20.33 -18.56
N PRO A 96 -12.68 -21.03 -18.92
CA PRO A 96 -11.38 -20.42 -19.15
C PRO A 96 -11.35 -19.31 -20.20
N GLU A 97 -12.20 -19.42 -21.22
CA GLU A 97 -12.35 -18.44 -22.31
C GLU A 97 -12.77 -17.04 -21.81
N LYS A 98 -13.34 -16.94 -20.60
CA LYS A 98 -13.80 -15.68 -20.01
C LYS A 98 -12.70 -14.90 -19.28
N LEU A 99 -11.51 -15.47 -19.06
CA LEU A 99 -10.47 -14.82 -18.25
C LEU A 99 -10.00 -13.48 -18.83
N GLY A 100 -9.94 -13.33 -20.16
CA GLY A 100 -9.65 -12.05 -20.79
C GLY A 100 -10.68 -10.96 -20.43
N ALA A 101 -11.97 -11.30 -20.50
CA ALA A 101 -13.05 -10.39 -20.12
C ALA A 101 -13.03 -10.06 -18.62
N VAL A 102 -12.58 -10.98 -17.76
CA VAL A 102 -12.37 -10.69 -16.33
C VAL A 102 -11.29 -9.64 -16.12
N MET A 103 -10.19 -9.68 -16.87
CA MET A 103 -9.12 -8.67 -16.77
C MET A 103 -9.62 -7.27 -17.18
N GLU A 104 -10.38 -7.17 -18.28
CA GLU A 104 -10.99 -5.89 -18.69
C GLU A 104 -12.01 -5.39 -17.67
N ARG A 105 -12.81 -6.29 -17.09
CA ARG A 105 -13.74 -5.94 -16.00
C ARG A 105 -13.00 -5.42 -14.78
N LEU A 106 -11.93 -6.08 -14.34
CA LEU A 106 -11.11 -5.61 -13.21
C LEU A 106 -10.57 -4.21 -13.48
N LYS A 107 -10.04 -3.97 -14.68
CA LYS A 107 -9.56 -2.65 -15.11
C LYS A 107 -10.63 -1.55 -15.01
N GLY A 108 -11.88 -1.86 -15.35
CA GLY A 108 -13.00 -0.89 -15.30
C GLY A 108 -13.69 -0.74 -13.95
N GLU A 109 -13.77 -1.82 -13.15
CA GLU A 109 -14.54 -1.86 -11.90
C GLU A 109 -13.70 -1.56 -10.66
N LEU A 110 -12.40 -1.87 -10.66
CA LEU A 110 -11.53 -1.55 -9.53
C LEU A 110 -11.47 -0.02 -9.25
N PRO A 111 -11.34 0.86 -10.27
CA PRO A 111 -11.38 2.31 -10.05
C PRO A 111 -12.66 2.83 -9.39
N LYS A 112 -13.81 2.23 -9.70
CA LYS A 112 -15.09 2.58 -9.06
C LYS A 112 -15.13 2.22 -7.57
N ARG A 113 -14.16 1.42 -7.10
CA ARG A 113 -14.01 0.93 -5.72
C ARG A 113 -12.76 1.53 -5.04
N GLY A 114 -12.26 2.65 -5.53
CA GLY A 114 -11.13 3.38 -4.94
C GLY A 114 -9.74 2.83 -5.29
N TRP A 115 -9.64 1.88 -6.23
CA TRP A 115 -8.34 1.36 -6.68
C TRP A 115 -7.82 2.14 -7.89
N LYS A 116 -6.59 2.64 -7.80
CA LYS A 116 -5.88 3.24 -8.93
C LYS A 116 -5.16 2.15 -9.71
N VAL A 117 -5.57 1.91 -10.96
CA VAL A 117 -4.80 1.04 -11.87
C VAL A 117 -3.52 1.77 -12.29
N VAL A 118 -2.37 1.27 -11.86
CA VAL A 118 -1.05 1.85 -12.16
C VAL A 118 -0.36 1.14 -13.31
N GLU A 119 -0.77 -0.08 -13.63
CA GLU A 119 -0.23 -0.82 -14.76
C GLU A 119 -1.25 -1.80 -15.34
N TYR A 120 -1.33 -1.87 -16.67
CA TYR A 120 -2.14 -2.87 -17.38
C TYR A 120 -1.52 -3.21 -18.73
N GLY A 121 -1.19 -4.48 -18.96
CA GLY A 121 -0.62 -4.93 -20.23
C GLY A 121 0.17 -6.23 -20.14
N PRO A 122 0.80 -6.69 -21.23
CA PRO A 122 1.64 -7.88 -21.21
C PRO A 122 2.86 -7.68 -20.30
N ASP A 123 3.17 -8.69 -19.48
CA ASP A 123 4.36 -8.71 -18.64
C ASP A 123 5.65 -8.98 -19.44
N GLY A 124 6.80 -8.82 -18.79
CA GLY A 124 8.11 -9.05 -19.40
C GLY A 124 8.43 -10.53 -19.69
N SER A 125 7.59 -11.48 -19.22
CA SER A 125 7.88 -12.92 -19.34
C SER A 125 7.86 -13.40 -20.79
N LYS A 126 8.46 -14.57 -21.07
CA LYS A 126 8.36 -15.25 -22.37
C LYS A 126 6.90 -15.49 -22.80
N ASN A 127 6.00 -15.68 -21.82
CA ASN A 127 4.60 -15.95 -22.10
C ASN A 127 3.78 -14.70 -22.39
N LYS A 128 4.30 -13.50 -22.04
CA LYS A 128 3.61 -12.21 -22.17
C LYS A 128 2.22 -12.24 -21.53
N ASN A 129 2.15 -12.68 -20.27
CA ASN A 129 0.87 -12.77 -19.56
C ASN A 129 0.32 -11.36 -19.38
N VAL A 130 -0.98 -11.15 -19.58
CA VAL A 130 -1.60 -9.87 -19.24
C VAL A 130 -1.56 -9.70 -17.73
N ARG A 131 -1.01 -8.59 -17.26
CA ARG A 131 -0.91 -8.22 -15.85
C ARG A 131 -1.63 -6.92 -15.59
N LEU A 132 -2.30 -6.86 -14.45
CA LEU A 132 -2.86 -5.65 -13.87
C LEU A 132 -2.19 -5.40 -12.53
N THR A 133 -1.74 -4.17 -12.29
CA THR A 133 -1.32 -3.69 -10.96
C THR A 133 -2.24 -2.54 -10.57
N ALA A 134 -2.78 -2.58 -9.35
CA ALA A 134 -3.58 -1.49 -8.80
C ALA A 134 -3.28 -1.25 -7.33
N ASP A 135 -3.35 0.01 -6.93
CA ASP A 135 -3.08 0.47 -5.56
C ASP A 135 -4.34 1.09 -4.95
N ASN A 136 -4.52 0.94 -3.64
CA ASN A 136 -5.61 1.56 -2.91
C ASN A 136 -5.04 2.13 -1.59
N ASP A 137 -4.93 3.46 -1.55
CA ASP A 137 -4.30 4.19 -0.44
C ASP A 137 -5.15 4.12 0.84
N GLU A 138 -6.48 4.18 0.70
CA GLU A 138 -7.41 4.08 1.83
C GLU A 138 -7.32 2.70 2.49
N LYS A 139 -7.32 1.65 1.67
CA LYS A 139 -7.14 0.27 2.15
C LYS A 139 -5.69 0.01 2.56
N ARG A 140 -4.71 0.80 2.12
CA ARG A 140 -3.26 0.57 2.29
C ARG A 140 -2.80 -0.78 1.70
N HIS A 141 -3.34 -1.13 0.54
CA HIS A 141 -3.03 -2.38 -0.14
C HIS A 141 -2.79 -2.16 -1.64
N SER A 142 -1.93 -2.98 -2.20
CA SER A 142 -1.70 -3.14 -3.63
C SER A 142 -2.12 -4.54 -4.07
N VAL A 143 -2.56 -4.68 -5.31
CA VAL A 143 -2.81 -5.98 -5.93
C VAL A 143 -2.08 -6.09 -7.25
N LYS A 144 -1.47 -7.25 -7.48
CA LYS A 144 -1.00 -7.71 -8.79
C LYS A 144 -1.81 -8.91 -9.23
N ILE A 145 -2.35 -8.85 -10.44
CA ILE A 145 -3.18 -9.90 -11.04
C ILE A 145 -2.56 -10.30 -12.37
N TRP A 146 -2.31 -11.59 -12.56
CA TRP A 146 -1.78 -12.16 -13.81
C TRP A 146 -2.83 -13.05 -14.46
N HIS A 147 -3.06 -12.88 -15.76
CA HIS A 147 -3.82 -13.81 -16.58
C HIS A 147 -2.87 -14.81 -17.24
N TYR A 148 -2.80 -16.02 -16.67
CA TYR A 148 -1.96 -17.10 -17.18
C TYR A 148 -2.68 -17.92 -18.26
N ALA A 149 -2.92 -17.32 -19.42
CA ALA A 149 -3.64 -17.93 -20.54
C ALA A 149 -2.99 -19.24 -21.06
N LYS A 150 -1.66 -19.34 -20.97
CA LYS A 150 -0.86 -20.48 -21.48
C LYS A 150 -0.62 -21.58 -20.44
N ARG A 151 -1.20 -21.48 -19.24
CA ARG A 151 -1.14 -22.57 -18.24
C ARG A 151 -2.23 -23.60 -18.50
N ASN A 152 -2.05 -24.81 -18.00
CA ASN A 152 -3.05 -25.87 -18.05
C ASN A 152 -3.45 -26.29 -16.61
N PRO A 153 -4.68 -25.97 -16.14
CA PRO A 153 -5.68 -25.13 -16.81
C PRO A 153 -5.27 -23.64 -16.80
N PRO A 154 -5.84 -22.80 -17.70
CA PRO A 154 -5.71 -21.35 -17.63
C PRO A 154 -6.29 -20.82 -16.31
N LYS A 155 -5.65 -19.81 -15.73
CA LYS A 155 -6.02 -19.29 -14.41
C LYS A 155 -5.60 -17.84 -14.22
N LEU A 156 -6.17 -17.19 -13.20
CA LEU A 156 -5.62 -15.95 -12.65
C LEU A 156 -4.67 -16.28 -11.50
N GLY A 157 -3.54 -15.58 -11.43
CA GLY A 157 -2.74 -15.46 -10.22
C GLY A 157 -2.97 -14.11 -9.58
N LEU A 158 -3.05 -14.07 -8.26
CA LEU A 158 -3.25 -12.85 -7.49
C LEU A 158 -2.21 -12.77 -6.38
N MET A 159 -1.73 -11.56 -6.14
CA MET A 159 -0.88 -11.21 -5.02
C MET A 159 -1.37 -9.89 -4.46
N VAL A 160 -2.08 -9.95 -3.35
CA VAL A 160 -2.42 -8.77 -2.54
C VAL A 160 -1.28 -8.54 -1.56
N VAL A 161 -0.83 -7.30 -1.41
CA VAL A 161 0.25 -6.92 -0.49
C VAL A 161 -0.20 -5.68 0.27
N SER A 162 0.03 -5.64 1.58
CA SER A 162 -0.25 -4.46 2.40
C SER A 162 0.91 -3.46 2.38
N GLY A 163 0.64 -2.26 2.90
CA GLY A 163 1.69 -1.40 3.44
C GLY A 163 2.47 -2.05 4.60
N CYS A 164 3.56 -1.41 4.99
CA CYS A 164 4.42 -1.82 6.10
C CYS A 164 3.77 -1.41 7.44
N TYR A 165 3.26 -2.39 8.17
CA TYR A 165 2.72 -2.21 9.51
C TYR A 165 3.85 -2.13 10.55
N GLN A 166 3.58 -1.40 11.63
CA GLN A 166 4.33 -1.47 12.88
C GLN A 166 3.51 -2.27 13.90
N VAL A 167 4.15 -3.15 14.65
CA VAL A 167 3.50 -3.85 15.76
C VAL A 167 3.28 -2.88 16.94
N PRO A 168 2.16 -2.95 17.67
CA PRO A 168 1.97 -2.13 18.88
C PRO A 168 3.02 -2.40 19.96
N ASP A 169 3.17 -1.47 20.90
CA ASP A 169 4.10 -1.65 22.02
C ASP A 169 3.76 -2.90 22.84
N GLY A 170 4.80 -3.69 23.17
CA GLY A 170 4.66 -4.94 23.91
C GLY A 170 4.25 -6.16 23.05
N GLU A 171 3.86 -5.95 21.80
CA GLU A 171 3.52 -7.02 20.86
C GLU A 171 4.73 -7.42 20.00
N LYS A 172 4.66 -8.58 19.34
CA LYS A 172 5.70 -9.10 18.45
C LYS A 172 5.15 -9.42 17.08
N VAL A 173 6.01 -9.36 16.07
CA VAL A 173 5.65 -9.83 14.73
C VAL A 173 5.61 -11.37 14.71
N HIS A 174 4.42 -11.92 14.48
CA HIS A 174 4.22 -13.37 14.32
C HIS A 174 4.32 -13.75 12.84
N ARG A 175 5.13 -14.77 12.51
CA ARG A 175 5.36 -15.23 11.13
C ARG A 175 4.71 -16.60 10.91
N PHE A 176 4.00 -16.73 9.79
CA PHE A 176 3.29 -17.93 9.34
C PHE A 176 3.30 -18.01 7.81
#